data_AF-C7RHJ0-F1
#
_entry.id   AF-C7RHJ0-F1
#
_cell.length_a   1.000
_cell.length_b   1.000
_cell.length_c   1.000
_cell.angle_alpha   90.00
_cell.angle_beta   90.00
_cell.angle_gamma   90.00
#
_symmetry.space_group_name_H-M   'P 1'
#
loop_
_entity.id
_entity.type
_entity.pdbx_description
1 polymer ?
#
loop_
_entity_poly.entity_id
_entity_poly.type
_entity_poly.pdbx_seq_one_letter_code
_entity_poly.pdbx_strand_id
1 'polypeptide(L)'
;MITLKKRYEAKNLKEDEIILDIETTGLDSSIDSLVLLGIIEKIDGKAYIYQYFAQDDSEEQRLLEIYKRKISDKKVITYNGDTFDIPFLNNRLIKHKDFPLLPQDLDLLKLIRPYNKFFDFESLKLNDIEKLAGFYRNDPSRYKTFSKLTNDLKRRTNPYPIMKHNENDLIATEKIVYIEKYFEDKLSIDSNLSPITLLNCDINNDVARISLRSQNLLKESYFNGENYELIIKGRTIIINLQVLYGILNRDVKGYVSINNFEIKNETSLSIDEHFLIIRENFKYNHKNLLTLAKKIIESHL
;
A
#
# COMPACT_ATOMS: atom_id res chain seq x y z
N MET A 1 2.10 -3.63 33.94
CA MET A 1 2.32 -3.29 32.52
C MET A 1 3.74 -3.65 32.17
N ILE A 2 3.90 -4.43 31.11
CA ILE A 2 5.21 -4.81 30.60
C ILE A 2 5.59 -3.78 29.53
N THR A 3 6.81 -3.26 29.60
CA THR A 3 7.34 -2.30 28.63
C THR A 3 8.64 -2.82 28.06
N LEU A 4 8.69 -2.93 26.74
CA LEU A 4 9.91 -3.22 26.00
C LEU A 4 10.38 -1.95 25.29
N LYS A 5 11.69 -1.68 25.39
CA LYS A 5 12.40 -0.72 24.54
C LYS A 5 13.54 -1.47 23.87
N LYS A 6 13.52 -1.55 22.55
CA LYS A 6 14.54 -2.24 21.75
C LYS A 6 15.15 -1.28 20.74
N ARG A 7 16.47 -1.23 20.67
CA ARG A 7 17.19 -0.50 19.63
C ARG A 7 16.85 -1.09 18.26
N TYR A 8 16.46 -0.26 17.30
CA TYR A 8 16.14 -0.66 15.94
C TYR A 8 16.89 0.20 14.93
N GLU A 9 17.30 -0.39 13.83
CA GLU A 9 17.92 0.32 12.70
C GLU A 9 16.85 0.59 11.66
N ALA A 10 16.09 1.66 11.87
CA ALA A 10 15.09 2.12 10.91
C ALA A 10 15.78 2.64 9.64
N LYS A 11 15.26 2.22 8.48
CA LYS A 11 15.76 2.61 7.16
C LYS A 11 14.94 3.76 6.56
N ASN A 12 13.64 3.78 6.82
CA ASN A 12 12.68 4.59 6.09
C ASN A 12 11.94 5.60 6.97
N LEU A 13 12.00 5.45 8.30
CA LEU A 13 11.30 6.32 9.25
C LEU A 13 12.00 7.68 9.45
N LYS A 14 11.25 8.79 9.45
CA LYS A 14 11.77 10.14 9.81
C LYS A 14 11.60 10.46 11.30
N GLU A 15 12.11 11.61 11.76
CA GLU A 15 12.03 12.02 13.18
C GLU A 15 10.62 12.42 13.62
N ASP A 16 9.89 13.06 12.71
CA ASP A 16 8.50 13.51 12.85
C ASP A 16 7.48 12.43 12.49
N GLU A 17 7.92 11.19 12.25
CA GLU A 17 7.08 10.05 11.91
C GLU A 17 7.10 8.99 13.02
N ILE A 18 6.00 8.23 13.12
CA ILE A 18 5.85 7.11 14.04
C ILE A 18 5.19 5.95 13.31
N ILE A 19 5.73 4.73 13.45
CA ILE A 19 5.01 3.52 13.03
C ILE A 19 4.16 3.06 14.20
N LEU A 20 2.90 2.71 13.94
CA LEU A 20 1.94 2.27 14.94
C LEU A 20 1.30 0.95 14.52
N ASP A 21 1.14 0.04 15.48
CA ASP A 21 0.38 -1.21 15.37
C ASP A 21 -0.18 -1.56 16.76
N ILE A 22 -1.44 -1.99 16.82
CA ILE A 22 -2.09 -2.38 18.09
C ILE A 22 -2.49 -3.85 18.10
N GLU A 23 -2.60 -4.39 19.32
CA GLU A 23 -3.25 -5.69 19.53
C GLU A 23 -4.36 -5.55 20.55
N THR A 24 -5.47 -6.25 20.29
CA THR A 24 -6.71 -6.14 21.03
C THR A 24 -7.21 -7.52 21.45
N THR A 25 -8.17 -7.58 22.36
CA THR A 25 -8.82 -8.85 22.73
C THR A 25 -9.73 -9.40 21.63
N GLY A 26 -10.17 -8.53 20.72
CA GLY A 26 -11.06 -8.81 19.60
C GLY A 26 -11.28 -7.57 18.75
N LEU A 27 -12.19 -7.63 17.77
CA LEU A 27 -12.36 -6.58 16.76
C LEU A 27 -13.37 -5.49 17.14
N ASP A 28 -14.22 -5.72 18.14
CA ASP A 28 -15.30 -4.79 18.49
C ASP A 28 -14.87 -3.87 19.63
N SER A 29 -14.40 -2.67 19.27
CA SER A 29 -13.96 -1.64 20.22
C SER A 29 -14.97 -1.25 21.32
N SER A 30 -16.26 -1.58 21.16
CA SER A 30 -17.27 -1.34 22.20
C SER A 30 -17.13 -2.29 23.40
N ILE A 31 -16.71 -3.53 23.15
CA ILE A 31 -16.58 -4.60 24.16
C ILE A 31 -15.13 -5.04 24.37
N ASP A 32 -14.31 -5.05 23.32
CA ASP A 32 -12.93 -5.49 23.34
C ASP A 32 -11.98 -4.41 23.83
N SER A 33 -10.87 -4.82 24.43
CA SER A 33 -9.90 -3.93 25.07
C SER A 33 -8.59 -3.87 24.29
N LEU A 34 -7.91 -2.73 24.35
CA LEU A 34 -6.53 -2.56 23.88
C LEU A 34 -5.57 -3.30 24.82
N VAL A 35 -4.74 -4.18 24.28
CA VAL A 35 -3.82 -5.03 25.06
C VAL A 35 -2.36 -4.69 24.79
N LEU A 36 -2.01 -4.34 23.55
CA LEU A 36 -0.65 -3.94 23.18
C LEU A 36 -0.68 -2.67 22.34
N LEU A 37 0.13 -1.70 22.74
CA LEU A 37 0.48 -0.55 21.92
C LEU A 37 1.93 -0.71 21.44
N GLY A 38 2.10 -0.97 20.15
CA GLY A 38 3.39 -1.09 19.49
C GLY A 38 3.74 0.16 18.71
N ILE A 39 4.98 0.63 18.86
CA ILE A 39 5.47 1.87 18.25
C ILE A 39 6.90 1.70 17.73
N ILE A 40 7.20 2.24 16.54
CA ILE A 40 8.58 2.61 16.17
C ILE A 40 8.69 4.12 16.08
N GLU A 41 9.66 4.69 16.78
CA GLU A 41 9.95 6.12 16.68
C GLU A 41 11.45 6.40 16.74
N LYS A 42 11.86 7.56 16.23
CA LYS A 42 13.19 8.11 16.46
C LYS A 42 13.19 9.11 17.63
N ILE A 43 14.29 9.09 18.37
CA ILE A 43 14.62 10.00 19.47
C ILE A 43 16.11 10.31 19.32
N ASP A 44 16.49 11.57 19.17
CA ASP A 44 17.89 12.01 19.04
C ASP A 44 18.67 11.27 17.93
N GLY A 45 18.08 11.13 16.74
CA GLY A 45 18.71 10.42 15.60
C GLY A 45 18.64 8.90 15.71
N LYS A 46 18.01 8.37 16.77
CA LYS A 46 18.06 6.96 17.13
C LYS A 46 16.66 6.35 17.12
N ALA A 47 16.42 5.38 16.23
CA ALA A 47 15.19 4.59 16.22
C ALA A 47 15.10 3.52 17.32
N TYR A 48 13.90 3.33 17.85
CA TYR A 48 13.56 2.34 18.86
C TYR A 48 12.19 1.74 18.59
N ILE A 49 12.05 0.43 18.83
CA ILE A 49 10.76 -0.23 18.96
C ILE A 49 10.35 -0.15 20.44
N TYR A 50 9.15 0.36 20.70
CA TYR A 50 8.50 0.38 21.98
C TYR A 50 7.26 -0.49 21.95
N GLN A 51 7.09 -1.32 22.97
CA GLN A 51 5.88 -2.13 23.12
C GLN A 51 5.38 -2.01 24.56
N TYR A 52 4.14 -1.56 24.71
CA TYR A 52 3.47 -1.39 26.00
C TYR A 52 2.34 -2.41 26.11
N PHE A 53 2.55 -3.45 26.91
CA PHE A 53 1.62 -4.56 27.07
C PHE A 53 0.86 -4.45 28.40
N ALA A 54 -0.46 -4.32 28.30
CA ALA A 54 -1.37 -4.35 29.44
C ALA A 54 -1.52 -5.79 29.98
N GLN A 55 -1.16 -5.99 31.25
CA GLN A 55 -1.29 -7.30 31.90
C GLN A 55 -2.72 -7.60 32.34
N ASP A 56 -3.56 -6.60 32.44
CA ASP A 56 -4.99 -6.68 32.76
C ASP A 56 -5.70 -5.42 32.23
N ASP A 57 -7.03 -5.42 32.25
CA ASP A 57 -7.83 -4.35 31.64
C ASP A 57 -7.75 -3.02 32.38
N SER A 58 -7.30 -3.01 33.65
CA SER A 58 -7.12 -1.77 34.41
C SER A 58 -5.98 -0.91 33.85
N GLU A 59 -5.08 -1.50 33.05
CA GLU A 59 -3.95 -0.80 32.46
C GLU A 59 -4.28 -0.16 31.10
N GLU A 60 -5.48 -0.36 30.56
CA GLU A 60 -5.87 0.17 29.26
C GLU A 60 -5.82 1.71 29.22
N GLN A 61 -6.31 2.38 30.27
CA GLN A 61 -6.27 3.84 30.35
C GLN A 61 -4.83 4.37 30.22
N ARG A 62 -3.87 3.68 30.84
CA ARG A 62 -2.45 4.03 30.75
C ARG A 62 -1.91 3.85 29.33
N LEU A 63 -2.36 2.85 28.58
CA LEU A 63 -1.98 2.70 27.17
C LEU A 63 -2.51 3.86 26.32
N LEU A 64 -3.75 4.29 26.54
CA LEU A 64 -4.34 5.42 25.82
C LEU A 64 -3.63 6.74 26.13
N GLU A 65 -3.23 6.97 27.38
CA GLU A 65 -2.40 8.12 27.76
C GLU A 65 -1.03 8.11 27.08
N ILE A 66 -0.41 6.93 26.95
CA ILE A 66 0.85 6.78 26.21
C ILE A 66 0.64 7.07 24.72
N TYR A 67 -0.43 6.54 24.12
CA TYR A 67 -0.79 6.81 22.72
C TYR A 67 -0.94 8.31 22.46
N LYS A 68 -1.78 9.01 23.25
CA LYS A 68 -1.96 10.47 23.17
C LYS A 68 -0.65 11.24 23.17
N ARG A 69 0.25 10.91 24.11
CA ARG A 69 1.56 11.57 24.25
C ARG A 69 2.49 11.26 23.07
N LYS A 70 2.40 10.07 22.49
CA LYS A 70 3.35 9.63 21.44
C LYS A 70 3.02 10.20 20.07
N ILE A 71 1.75 10.46 19.78
CA ILE A 71 1.32 10.93 18.45
C ILE A 71 1.15 12.44 18.33
N SER A 72 1.18 13.21 19.44
CA SER A 72 0.73 14.61 19.47
C SER A 72 1.36 15.51 18.40
N ASP A 73 2.59 15.20 17.99
CA ASP A 73 3.37 15.99 17.03
C ASP A 73 4.03 15.10 15.97
N LYS A 74 3.45 13.91 15.71
CA LYS A 74 4.01 12.94 14.77
C LYS A 74 2.99 12.52 13.72
N LYS A 75 3.48 12.33 12.49
CA LYS A 75 2.75 11.64 11.44
C LYS A 75 2.69 10.14 11.73
N VAL A 76 1.49 9.60 11.87
CA VAL A 76 1.22 8.21 12.23
C VAL A 76 1.15 7.34 10.98
N ILE A 77 2.09 6.41 10.83
CA ILE A 77 2.14 5.46 9.72
C ILE A 77 1.64 4.11 10.22
N THR A 78 0.66 3.55 9.51
CA THR A 78 0.04 2.26 9.84
C THR A 78 -0.10 1.38 8.61
N TYR A 79 -0.47 0.12 8.81
CA TYR A 79 -0.95 -0.75 7.74
C TYR A 79 -2.41 -1.12 7.99
N ASN A 80 -3.32 -0.59 7.18
CA ASN A 80 -4.78 -0.72 7.36
C ASN A 80 -5.32 -0.04 8.63
N GLY A 81 -4.57 0.90 9.24
CA GLY A 81 -4.94 1.52 10.50
C GLY A 81 -6.13 2.49 10.42
N ASP A 82 -6.41 3.04 9.24
CA ASP A 82 -7.60 3.88 9.04
C ASP A 82 -8.90 3.07 9.15
N THR A 83 -8.80 1.77 8.87
CA THR A 83 -9.94 0.85 8.95
C THR A 83 -10.07 0.26 10.35
N PHE A 84 -8.96 0.10 11.08
CA PHE A 84 -8.94 -0.62 12.36
C PHE A 84 -8.31 0.18 13.50
N ASP A 85 -6.98 0.35 13.52
CA ASP A 85 -6.23 0.88 14.66
C ASP A 85 -6.74 2.25 15.16
N ILE A 86 -6.87 3.23 14.26
CA ILE A 86 -7.26 4.61 14.61
C ILE A 86 -8.73 4.66 15.08
N PRO A 87 -9.71 4.09 14.35
CA PRO A 87 -11.08 3.97 14.86
C PRO A 87 -11.17 3.24 16.22
N PHE A 88 -10.43 2.14 16.39
CA PHE A 88 -10.43 1.37 17.63
C PHE A 88 -9.94 2.23 18.81
N LEU A 89 -8.77 2.87 18.66
CA LEU A 89 -8.19 3.73 19.70
C LEU A 89 -9.11 4.91 20.04
N ASN A 90 -9.75 5.53 19.05
CA ASN A 90 -10.70 6.63 19.27
C ASN A 90 -11.94 6.17 20.04
N ASN A 91 -12.50 5.01 19.72
CA ASN A 91 -13.63 4.46 20.46
C ASN A 91 -13.25 4.10 21.91
N ARG A 92 -12.03 3.60 22.14
CA ARG A 92 -11.52 3.38 23.51
C ARG A 92 -11.31 4.68 24.27
N LEU A 93 -10.76 5.72 23.65
CA LEU A 93 -10.67 7.07 24.25
C LEU A 93 -12.05 7.56 24.69
N ILE A 94 -13.06 7.49 23.82
CA ILE A 94 -14.44 7.90 24.14
C ILE A 94 -15.00 7.08 25.32
N LYS A 95 -14.78 5.76 25.34
CA LYS A 95 -15.22 4.89 26.45
C LYS A 95 -14.57 5.28 27.78
N HIS A 96 -13.33 5.74 27.75
CA HIS A 96 -12.60 6.29 28.90
C HIS A 96 -12.88 7.79 29.16
N LYS A 97 -13.95 8.34 28.56
CA LYS A 97 -14.37 9.75 28.70
C LYS A 97 -13.32 10.77 28.25
N ASP A 98 -12.50 10.36 27.30
CA ASP A 98 -11.48 11.18 26.65
C ASP A 98 -11.92 11.59 25.23
N PHE A 99 -11.25 12.60 24.66
CA PHE A 99 -11.53 13.05 23.30
C PHE A 99 -10.85 12.16 22.25
N PRO A 100 -11.52 11.86 21.12
CA PRO A 100 -10.88 11.17 20.00
C PRO A 100 -9.78 12.06 19.38
N LEU A 101 -8.79 11.42 18.77
CA LEU A 101 -7.68 12.06 18.09
C LEU A 101 -7.81 11.89 16.59
N LEU A 102 -7.38 12.91 15.84
CA LEU A 102 -7.29 12.90 14.39
C LEU A 102 -5.83 13.23 14.02
N PRO A 103 -4.90 12.27 14.17
CA PRO A 103 -3.51 12.49 13.82
C PRO A 103 -3.38 12.71 12.30
N GLN A 104 -2.30 13.34 11.87
CA GLN A 104 -1.88 13.21 10.49
C GLN A 104 -1.45 11.76 10.26
N ASP A 105 -2.15 11.02 9.42
CA ASP A 105 -1.87 9.60 9.20
C ASP A 105 -1.35 9.29 7.78
N LEU A 106 -0.81 8.08 7.63
CA LEU A 106 -0.50 7.44 6.36
C LEU A 106 -0.77 5.94 6.47
N ASP A 107 -1.90 5.51 5.92
CA ASP A 107 -2.22 4.09 5.77
C ASP A 107 -1.57 3.51 4.50
N LEU A 108 -0.56 2.66 4.69
CA LEU A 108 0.19 2.06 3.58
C LEU A 108 -0.66 1.11 2.73
N LEU A 109 -1.70 0.48 3.29
CA LEU A 109 -2.58 -0.37 2.48
C LEU A 109 -3.38 0.47 1.47
N LYS A 110 -3.76 1.70 1.82
CA LYS A 110 -4.42 2.62 0.87
C LYS A 110 -3.50 3.04 -0.27
N LEU A 111 -2.20 3.21 -0.01
CA LEU A 111 -1.20 3.46 -1.07
C LEU A 111 -1.03 2.27 -2.01
N ILE A 112 -1.06 1.04 -1.46
CA ILE A 112 -0.82 -0.18 -2.25
C ILE A 112 -2.03 -0.59 -3.09
N ARG A 113 -3.26 -0.43 -2.55
CA ARG A 113 -4.51 -0.88 -3.19
C ARG A 113 -4.65 -0.49 -4.67
N PRO A 114 -4.36 0.76 -5.10
CA PRO A 114 -4.43 1.15 -6.51
C PRO A 114 -3.60 0.28 -7.46
N TYR A 115 -2.47 -0.26 -7.00
CA TYR A 115 -1.59 -1.08 -7.83
C TYR A 115 -2.15 -2.49 -8.10
N ASN A 116 -3.21 -2.92 -7.40
CA ASN A 116 -3.88 -4.21 -7.64
C ASN A 116 -4.47 -4.31 -9.05
N LYS A 117 -4.65 -3.20 -9.77
CA LYS A 117 -5.08 -3.27 -11.17
C LYS A 117 -3.94 -3.52 -12.16
N PHE A 118 -2.69 -3.46 -11.73
CA PHE A 118 -1.52 -3.67 -12.60
C PHE A 118 -0.71 -4.93 -12.25
N PHE A 119 -0.76 -5.36 -10.99
CA PHE A 119 0.03 -6.48 -10.48
C PHE A 119 -0.86 -7.51 -9.80
N ASP A 120 -0.43 -8.77 -9.85
CA ASP A 120 -1.05 -9.85 -9.10
C ASP A 120 -0.45 -9.94 -7.70
N PHE A 121 -1.34 -9.95 -6.72
CA PHE A 121 -1.01 -10.13 -5.31
C PHE A 121 -1.71 -11.40 -4.82
N GLU A 122 -0.99 -12.26 -4.09
CA GLU A 122 -1.59 -13.41 -3.40
C GLU A 122 -2.64 -12.94 -2.40
N SER A 123 -2.28 -11.93 -1.60
CA SER A 123 -3.21 -11.14 -0.82
C SER A 123 -2.63 -9.75 -0.54
N LEU A 124 -3.46 -8.83 -0.05
CA LEU A 124 -3.03 -7.52 0.46
C LEU A 124 -2.84 -7.53 1.98
N LYS A 125 -2.54 -8.69 2.57
CA LYS A 125 -2.13 -8.77 3.99
C LYS A 125 -0.67 -8.36 4.10
N LEU A 126 -0.29 -7.74 5.23
CA LEU A 126 1.06 -7.21 5.45
C LEU A 126 2.15 -8.27 5.25
N ASN A 127 1.89 -9.50 5.69
CA ASN A 127 2.77 -10.67 5.53
C ASN A 127 3.12 -11.05 4.08
N ASP A 128 2.29 -10.66 3.11
CA ASP A 128 2.51 -10.94 1.69
C ASP A 128 3.18 -9.74 1.02
N ILE A 129 2.77 -8.53 1.41
CA ILE A 129 3.37 -7.28 0.91
C ILE A 129 4.81 -7.11 1.40
N GLU A 130 5.13 -7.45 2.65
CA GLU A 130 6.47 -7.29 3.21
C GLU A 130 7.56 -8.04 2.44
N LYS A 131 7.19 -9.13 1.75
CA LYS A 131 8.07 -9.93 0.89
C LYS A 131 8.59 -9.10 -0.28
N LEU A 132 7.81 -8.12 -0.76
CA LEU A 132 8.22 -7.19 -1.82
C LEU A 132 9.37 -6.28 -1.37
N ALA A 133 9.46 -5.99 -0.07
CA ALA A 133 10.57 -5.27 0.54
C ALA A 133 11.72 -6.21 1.01
N GLY A 134 11.67 -7.49 0.63
CA GLY A 134 12.68 -8.49 1.00
C GLY A 134 12.65 -8.85 2.49
N PHE A 135 11.55 -8.60 3.20
CA PHE A 135 11.39 -9.03 4.58
C PHE A 135 10.70 -10.39 4.62
N TYR A 136 11.39 -11.37 5.21
CA TYR A 136 10.85 -12.71 5.44
C TYR A 136 10.86 -12.97 6.93
N ARG A 137 9.67 -13.08 7.52
CA ARG A 137 9.51 -13.39 8.94
C ARG A 137 10.06 -14.78 9.24
N ASN A 138 10.79 -14.88 10.34
CA ASN A 138 11.14 -16.17 10.94
C ASN A 138 10.21 -16.39 12.14
N ASP A 139 8.94 -16.72 11.87
CA ASP A 139 7.90 -16.74 12.91
C ASP A 139 7.01 -17.99 12.85
N PRO A 140 7.23 -18.98 13.74
CA PRO A 140 6.37 -20.15 13.90
C PRO A 140 5.05 -19.88 14.64
N SER A 141 4.80 -18.66 15.15
CA SER A 141 3.81 -18.40 16.22
C SER A 141 2.35 -18.22 15.78
N ARG A 142 2.06 -18.18 14.47
CA ARG A 142 0.70 -17.94 13.90
C ARG A 142 -0.42 -18.76 14.54
N TYR A 143 -0.13 -19.97 15.03
CA TYR A 143 -1.14 -20.89 15.54
C TYR A 143 -1.53 -20.66 17.01
N LYS A 144 -0.87 -19.77 17.76
CA LYS A 144 -1.03 -19.71 19.23
C LYS A 144 -1.41 -18.35 19.83
N THR A 145 -1.49 -17.28 19.04
CA THR A 145 -1.64 -15.91 19.58
C THR A 145 -3.08 -15.59 20.01
N PHE A 146 -4.10 -16.03 19.24
CA PHE A 146 -5.50 -15.63 19.50
C PHE A 146 -6.19 -16.36 20.66
N SER A 147 -5.70 -17.53 21.08
CA SER A 147 -6.40 -18.35 22.10
C SER A 147 -6.17 -17.91 23.56
N LYS A 148 -5.37 -16.87 23.82
CA LYS A 148 -4.91 -16.50 25.18
C LYS A 148 -5.18 -15.06 25.61
N LEU A 149 -5.92 -14.29 24.82
CA LEU A 149 -6.27 -12.89 25.12
C LEU A 149 -7.71 -12.70 25.60
N THR A 150 -8.42 -13.81 25.88
CA THR A 150 -9.83 -13.77 26.27
C THR A 150 -10.02 -12.98 27.57
N ASN A 151 -11.16 -12.29 27.65
CA ASN A 151 -11.58 -11.47 28.79
C ASN A 151 -11.72 -12.26 30.10
N ASP A 152 -11.70 -13.60 30.05
CA ASP A 152 -11.84 -14.47 31.22
C ASP A 152 -10.58 -14.54 32.10
N LEU A 153 -9.44 -14.03 31.62
CA LEU A 153 -8.20 -14.01 32.38
C LEU A 153 -8.10 -12.76 33.23
N LYS A 154 -8.12 -12.93 34.57
CA LYS A 154 -7.80 -11.84 35.52
C LYS A 154 -6.42 -11.21 35.30
N ARG A 155 -5.49 -11.95 34.67
CA ARG A 155 -4.14 -11.47 34.35
C ARG A 155 -3.57 -12.22 33.15
N ARG A 156 -2.97 -11.48 32.22
CA ARG A 156 -2.25 -11.95 31.04
C ARG A 156 -0.79 -12.25 31.42
N THR A 157 -0.37 -13.51 31.27
CA THR A 157 0.90 -14.01 31.82
C THR A 157 1.98 -14.37 30.79
N ASN A 158 1.62 -14.53 29.51
CA ASN A 158 2.56 -14.91 28.45
C ASN A 158 2.49 -13.95 27.25
N PRO A 159 3.07 -12.75 27.36
CA PRO A 159 2.99 -11.72 26.33
C PRO A 159 3.93 -11.97 25.14
N TYR A 160 4.91 -12.85 25.26
CA TYR A 160 5.95 -13.00 24.25
C TYR A 160 5.43 -13.28 22.83
N PRO A 161 4.45 -14.19 22.59
CA PRO A 161 3.96 -14.45 21.24
C PRO A 161 3.31 -13.23 20.58
N ILE A 162 2.44 -12.51 21.31
CA ILE A 162 1.76 -11.32 20.80
C ILE A 162 2.73 -10.16 20.61
N MET A 163 3.67 -9.96 21.54
CA MET A 163 4.72 -8.96 21.38
C MET A 163 5.63 -9.30 20.18
N LYS A 164 5.90 -10.58 19.92
CA LYS A 164 6.71 -10.97 18.77
C LYS A 164 5.97 -10.74 17.45
N HIS A 165 4.67 -11.00 17.42
CA HIS A 165 3.80 -10.69 16.28
C HIS A 165 3.83 -9.19 15.96
N ASN A 166 3.41 -8.36 16.92
CA ASN A 166 3.43 -6.90 16.83
C ASN A 166 4.81 -6.34 16.47
N GLU A 167 5.90 -6.88 17.02
CA GLU A 167 7.26 -6.47 16.61
C GLU A 167 7.51 -6.71 15.12
N ASN A 168 7.10 -7.87 14.60
CA ASN A 168 7.27 -8.19 13.19
C ASN A 168 6.41 -7.28 12.30
N ASP A 169 5.18 -6.97 12.70
CA ASP A 169 4.28 -6.08 11.94
C ASP A 169 4.76 -4.62 11.95
N LEU A 170 5.27 -4.13 13.08
CA LEU A 170 5.93 -2.82 13.15
C LEU A 170 7.14 -2.73 12.21
N ILE A 171 8.03 -3.73 12.23
CA ILE A 171 9.21 -3.77 11.36
C ILE A 171 8.80 -3.89 9.89
N ALA A 172 7.83 -4.74 9.58
CA ALA A 172 7.32 -4.91 8.23
C ALA A 172 6.78 -3.59 7.69
N THR A 173 5.93 -2.91 8.46
CA THR A 173 5.32 -1.63 8.12
C THR A 173 6.39 -0.57 7.86
N GLU A 174 7.40 -0.47 8.74
CA GLU A 174 8.53 0.45 8.53
C GLU A 174 9.31 0.18 7.23
N LYS A 175 9.51 -1.10 6.89
CA LYS A 175 10.23 -1.49 5.67
C LYS A 175 9.48 -1.16 4.39
N ILE A 176 8.14 -1.12 4.43
CA ILE A 176 7.31 -0.85 3.26
C ILE A 176 6.85 0.61 3.15
N VAL A 177 7.35 1.53 3.98
CA VAL A 177 7.00 2.97 3.92
C VAL A 177 7.18 3.55 2.50
N TYR A 178 8.24 3.17 1.78
CA TYR A 178 8.51 3.62 0.42
C TYR A 178 8.19 2.57 -0.66
N ILE A 179 7.22 1.69 -0.40
CA ILE A 179 6.85 0.62 -1.34
C ILE A 179 6.33 1.16 -2.68
N GLU A 180 5.80 2.39 -2.73
CA GLU A 180 5.39 3.01 -3.99
C GLU A 180 6.54 3.07 -5.00
N LYS A 181 7.78 3.30 -4.55
CA LYS A 181 8.97 3.31 -5.42
C LYS A 181 9.14 1.97 -6.14
N TYR A 182 8.89 0.85 -5.46
CA TYR A 182 8.95 -0.48 -6.07
C TYR A 182 7.96 -0.61 -7.23
N PHE A 183 6.75 -0.04 -7.09
CA PHE A 183 5.76 -0.05 -8.16
C PHE A 183 6.09 0.97 -9.25
N GLU A 184 6.53 2.18 -8.90
CA GLU A 184 6.96 3.19 -9.86
C GLU A 184 8.08 2.68 -10.76
N ASP A 185 9.09 2.01 -10.21
CA ASP A 185 10.20 1.43 -10.96
C ASP A 185 9.69 0.40 -11.99
N LYS A 186 8.68 -0.39 -11.63
CA LYS A 186 8.03 -1.38 -12.53
C LYS A 186 7.04 -0.77 -13.51
N LEU A 187 6.48 0.39 -13.17
CA LEU A 187 5.56 1.14 -14.00
C LEU A 187 6.28 2.23 -14.80
N SER A 188 7.60 2.14 -14.94
CA SER A 188 8.40 3.10 -15.71
C SER A 188 9.07 2.46 -16.91
N ILE A 189 9.25 3.26 -17.97
CA ILE A 189 10.01 2.89 -19.16
C ILE A 189 10.79 4.09 -19.68
N ASP A 190 11.99 3.86 -20.19
CA ASP A 190 12.79 4.91 -20.83
C ASP A 190 12.27 5.18 -22.24
N SER A 191 11.97 6.45 -22.55
CA SER A 191 11.80 6.94 -23.92
C SER A 191 13.01 7.73 -24.39
N ASN A 192 13.07 8.06 -25.67
CA ASN A 192 14.12 8.91 -26.25
C ASN A 192 14.18 10.34 -25.63
N LEU A 193 13.15 10.77 -24.91
CA LEU A 193 13.08 12.11 -24.30
C LEU A 193 13.37 12.08 -22.79
N SER A 194 12.79 11.09 -22.10
CA SER A 194 12.84 10.98 -20.65
C SER A 194 12.22 9.66 -20.19
N PRO A 195 12.57 9.15 -19.00
CA PRO A 195 11.77 8.13 -18.34
C PRO A 195 10.33 8.59 -18.15
N ILE A 196 9.38 7.73 -18.49
CA ILE A 196 7.94 7.94 -18.30
C ILE A 196 7.39 6.89 -17.34
N THR A 197 6.55 7.31 -16.39
CA THR A 197 5.90 6.44 -15.41
C THR A 197 4.40 6.39 -15.66
N LEU A 198 3.84 5.20 -15.81
CA LEU A 198 2.39 4.97 -15.84
C LEU A 198 1.82 5.23 -14.44
N LEU A 199 1.00 6.27 -14.31
CA LEU A 199 0.32 6.61 -13.06
C LEU A 199 -1.00 5.87 -12.94
N ASN A 200 -1.74 5.84 -14.04
CA ASN A 200 -3.11 5.38 -14.03
C ASN A 200 -3.59 4.92 -15.41
N CYS A 201 -4.52 3.98 -15.44
CA CYS A 201 -5.30 3.62 -16.62
C CYS A 201 -6.73 3.29 -16.18
N ASP A 202 -7.70 3.96 -16.78
CA ASP A 202 -9.13 3.71 -16.57
C ASP A 202 -9.84 3.65 -17.91
N ILE A 203 -10.76 2.70 -18.04
CA ILE A 203 -11.56 2.53 -19.26
C ILE A 203 -12.98 3.01 -18.99
N ASN A 204 -13.46 3.92 -19.84
CA ASN A 204 -14.84 4.34 -19.89
C ASN A 204 -15.39 4.01 -21.28
N ASN A 205 -16.35 3.09 -21.35
CA ASN A 205 -16.87 2.52 -22.58
C ASN A 205 -15.77 1.98 -23.50
N ASP A 206 -15.53 2.67 -24.61
CA ASP A 206 -14.62 2.36 -25.70
C ASP A 206 -13.33 3.21 -25.66
N VAL A 207 -13.08 3.94 -24.56
CA VAL A 207 -11.87 4.76 -24.40
C VAL A 207 -11.11 4.39 -23.13
N ALA A 208 -9.85 3.98 -23.29
CA ALA A 208 -8.87 3.85 -22.21
C ALA A 208 -8.11 5.17 -22.04
N ARG A 209 -8.23 5.80 -20.88
CA ARG A 209 -7.45 6.99 -20.50
C ARG A 209 -6.19 6.56 -19.75
N ILE A 210 -5.06 6.60 -20.43
CA ILE A 210 -3.74 6.28 -19.89
C ILE A 210 -3.11 7.59 -19.41
N SER A 211 -2.84 7.70 -18.11
CA SER A 211 -2.19 8.87 -17.51
C SER A 211 -0.76 8.52 -17.12
N LEU A 212 0.20 9.28 -17.63
CA LEU A 212 1.61 9.09 -17.37
C LEU A 212 2.27 10.38 -16.89
N ARG A 213 3.46 10.23 -16.29
CA ARG A 213 4.33 11.32 -15.87
C ARG A 213 5.69 11.16 -16.53
N SER A 214 6.16 12.20 -17.22
CA SER A 214 7.56 12.31 -17.61
C SER A 214 8.39 12.83 -16.44
N GLN A 215 9.62 12.31 -16.30
CA GLN A 215 10.59 12.84 -15.36
C GLN A 215 10.99 14.29 -15.69
N ASN A 216 11.09 14.61 -16.98
CA ASN A 216 11.50 15.92 -17.49
C ASN A 216 10.30 16.78 -17.88
N LEU A 217 10.51 18.08 -17.97
CA LEU A 217 9.50 18.98 -18.53
C LEU A 217 9.49 18.81 -20.05
N LEU A 218 8.33 18.44 -20.62
CA LEU A 218 8.14 18.31 -22.06
C LEU A 218 7.40 19.54 -22.60
N LYS A 219 7.60 19.81 -23.89
CA LYS A 219 6.86 20.85 -24.61
C LYS A 219 5.38 20.49 -24.64
N GLU A 220 4.51 21.48 -24.41
CA GLU A 220 3.07 21.28 -24.53
C GLU A 220 2.70 20.95 -25.98
N SER A 221 1.95 19.87 -26.15
CA SER A 221 1.63 19.32 -27.46
C SER A 221 0.29 18.58 -27.44
N TYR A 222 -0.35 18.53 -28.60
CA TYR A 222 -1.57 17.76 -28.85
C TYR A 222 -1.47 17.08 -30.21
N PHE A 223 -1.71 15.77 -30.25
CA PHE A 223 -1.68 14.97 -31.47
C PHE A 223 -2.87 14.03 -31.52
N ASN A 224 -3.43 13.86 -32.71
CA ASN A 224 -4.47 12.87 -32.98
C ASN A 224 -3.89 11.83 -33.95
N GLY A 225 -3.80 10.59 -33.47
CA GLY A 225 -3.52 9.42 -34.29
C GLY A 225 -4.80 8.76 -34.79
N GLU A 226 -4.66 7.61 -35.42
CA GLU A 226 -5.81 6.86 -35.97
C GLU A 226 -6.78 6.38 -34.88
N ASN A 227 -6.25 5.85 -33.79
CA ASN A 227 -7.02 5.25 -32.69
C ASN A 227 -6.64 5.83 -31.31
N TYR A 228 -5.92 6.95 -31.26
CA TYR A 228 -5.54 7.60 -30.00
C TYR A 228 -5.43 9.11 -30.11
N GLU A 229 -5.56 9.79 -28.97
CA GLU A 229 -5.18 11.19 -28.78
C GLU A 229 -4.04 11.27 -27.77
N LEU A 230 -3.02 12.08 -28.04
CA LEU A 230 -1.90 12.35 -27.13
C LEU A 230 -1.96 13.82 -26.69
N ILE A 231 -2.01 14.04 -25.38
CA ILE A 231 -1.99 15.37 -24.74
C ILE A 231 -0.79 15.44 -23.80
N ILE A 232 0.09 16.42 -24.01
CA ILE A 232 1.25 16.68 -23.13
C ILE A 232 1.13 18.06 -22.53
N LYS A 233 1.20 18.14 -21.20
CA LYS A 233 1.18 19.38 -20.41
C LYS A 233 2.29 19.35 -19.38
N GLY A 234 3.43 19.95 -19.71
CA GLY A 234 4.62 19.93 -18.85
C GLY A 234 5.11 18.50 -18.58
N ARG A 235 4.92 17.99 -17.36
CA ARG A 235 5.28 16.61 -16.98
C ARG A 235 4.15 15.60 -17.17
N THR A 236 2.92 16.06 -17.38
CA THR A 236 1.76 15.19 -17.51
C THR A 236 1.57 14.78 -18.96
N ILE A 237 1.39 13.49 -19.18
CA ILE A 237 1.08 12.89 -20.48
C ILE A 237 -0.23 12.13 -20.34
N ILE A 238 -1.16 12.36 -21.26
CA ILE A 238 -2.43 11.65 -21.32
C ILE A 238 -2.57 11.06 -22.71
N ILE A 239 -2.87 9.77 -22.78
CA ILE A 239 -3.24 9.08 -24.01
C ILE A 239 -4.67 8.61 -23.86
N ASN A 240 -5.57 9.13 -24.69
CA ASN A 240 -6.93 8.58 -24.83
C ASN A 240 -6.89 7.57 -25.97
N LEU A 241 -7.03 6.28 -25.67
CA LEU A 241 -6.89 5.18 -26.62
C LEU A 241 -8.23 4.52 -26.87
N GLN A 242 -8.63 4.37 -28.13
CA GLN A 242 -9.80 3.58 -28.50
C GLN A 242 -9.56 2.09 -28.19
N VAL A 243 -10.53 1.47 -27.53
CA VAL A 243 -10.48 0.08 -27.09
C VAL A 243 -11.77 -0.67 -27.42
N LEU A 244 -11.64 -1.97 -27.65
CA LEU A 244 -12.72 -2.90 -27.91
C LEU A 244 -12.78 -3.92 -26.78
N TYR A 245 -13.97 -4.15 -26.23
CA TYR A 245 -14.21 -5.20 -25.25
C TYR A 245 -14.58 -6.51 -25.94
N GLY A 246 -14.00 -7.62 -25.49
CA GLY A 246 -14.26 -8.93 -26.07
C GLY A 246 -13.85 -10.11 -25.20
N ILE A 247 -14.13 -11.31 -25.71
CA ILE A 247 -13.67 -12.58 -25.15
C ILE A 247 -12.32 -12.87 -25.80
N LEU A 248 -11.24 -12.88 -25.01
CA LEU A 248 -9.87 -13.10 -25.51
C LEU A 248 -9.54 -14.60 -25.57
N ASN A 249 -10.07 -15.39 -24.63
CA ASN A 249 -10.08 -16.86 -24.67
C ASN A 249 -11.29 -17.40 -23.86
N ARG A 250 -11.40 -18.72 -23.65
CA ARG A 250 -12.54 -19.35 -22.94
C ARG A 250 -12.92 -18.67 -21.62
N ASP A 251 -11.93 -18.27 -20.81
CA ASP A 251 -12.13 -17.78 -19.44
C ASP A 251 -11.62 -16.35 -19.22
N VAL A 252 -11.05 -15.71 -20.24
CA VAL A 252 -10.51 -14.36 -20.17
C VAL A 252 -11.31 -13.44 -21.07
N LYS A 253 -11.93 -12.43 -20.45
CA LYS A 253 -12.56 -11.30 -21.14
C LYS A 253 -11.72 -10.07 -20.92
N GLY A 254 -11.72 -9.14 -21.85
CA GLY A 254 -10.76 -8.05 -21.76
C GLY A 254 -10.96 -6.96 -22.78
N TYR A 255 -10.07 -5.99 -22.71
CA TYR A 255 -10.02 -4.86 -23.62
C TYR A 255 -8.75 -4.95 -24.44
N VAL A 256 -8.90 -4.72 -25.74
CA VAL A 256 -7.81 -4.63 -26.70
C VAL A 256 -7.88 -3.30 -27.43
N SER A 257 -6.77 -2.84 -27.99
CA SER A 257 -6.74 -1.77 -28.98
C SER A 257 -6.16 -2.29 -30.28
N ILE A 258 -6.37 -1.57 -31.39
CA ILE A 258 -5.71 -1.86 -32.66
C ILE A 258 -4.20 -1.60 -32.50
N ASN A 259 -3.39 -2.56 -32.92
CA ASN A 259 -1.94 -2.57 -32.74
C ASN A 259 -1.21 -1.90 -33.92
N ASN A 260 -1.46 -0.61 -34.12
CA ASN A 260 -0.86 0.17 -35.22
C ASN A 260 0.67 0.34 -35.14
N PHE A 261 1.29 -0.10 -34.03
CA PHE A 261 2.72 0.01 -33.79
C PHE A 261 3.45 -1.35 -33.78
N GLU A 262 2.76 -2.43 -34.19
CA GLU A 262 3.32 -3.79 -34.25
C GLU A 262 3.97 -4.23 -32.92
N ILE A 263 3.35 -3.83 -31.80
CA ILE A 263 3.86 -4.13 -30.46
C ILE A 263 3.63 -5.60 -30.17
N LYS A 264 4.70 -6.33 -29.84
CA LYS A 264 4.59 -7.69 -29.34
C LYS A 264 3.84 -7.70 -28.00
N ASN A 265 2.73 -8.43 -27.94
CA ASN A 265 1.95 -8.57 -26.71
C ASN A 265 2.74 -9.31 -25.61
N GLU A 266 2.78 -8.71 -24.42
CA GLU A 266 3.32 -9.33 -23.20
C GLU A 266 2.22 -10.09 -22.45
N THR A 267 1.76 -11.21 -23.02
CA THR A 267 0.71 -12.08 -22.45
C THR A 267 1.05 -13.56 -22.70
N SER A 268 0.43 -14.45 -21.94
CA SER A 268 0.41 -15.89 -22.22
C SER A 268 -0.70 -16.31 -23.19
N LEU A 269 -1.63 -15.38 -23.52
CA LEU A 269 -2.74 -15.64 -24.43
C LEU A 269 -2.29 -15.66 -25.89
N SER A 270 -2.89 -16.56 -26.66
CA SER A 270 -2.81 -16.54 -28.12
C SER A 270 -3.83 -15.54 -28.64
N ILE A 271 -3.37 -14.37 -29.07
CA ILE A 271 -4.20 -13.31 -29.67
C ILE A 271 -3.62 -12.92 -31.04
N ASP A 272 -4.50 -12.51 -31.95
CA ASP A 272 -4.10 -11.94 -33.23
C ASP A 272 -3.21 -10.69 -33.04
N GLU A 273 -2.11 -10.61 -33.79
CA GLU A 273 -1.10 -9.57 -33.66
C GLU A 273 -1.60 -8.16 -33.98
N HIS A 274 -2.72 -8.04 -34.72
CA HIS A 274 -3.38 -6.77 -34.99
C HIS A 274 -4.06 -6.17 -33.74
N PHE A 275 -4.16 -6.92 -32.64
CA PHE A 275 -4.72 -6.44 -31.37
C PHE A 275 -3.65 -6.38 -30.28
N LEU A 276 -3.62 -5.26 -29.56
CA LEU A 276 -2.80 -5.09 -28.36
C LEU A 276 -3.68 -5.21 -27.12
N ILE A 277 -3.35 -6.14 -26.23
CA ILE A 277 -4.07 -6.32 -24.96
C ILE A 277 -3.83 -5.13 -24.05
N ILE A 278 -4.93 -4.50 -23.63
CA ILE A 278 -4.93 -3.39 -22.67
C ILE A 278 -5.31 -3.89 -21.27
N ARG A 279 -6.29 -4.80 -21.19
CA ARG A 279 -6.78 -5.35 -19.93
C ARG A 279 -7.25 -6.79 -20.09
N GLU A 280 -6.82 -7.68 -19.19
CA GLU A 280 -7.26 -9.06 -19.04
C GLU A 280 -8.06 -9.17 -17.74
N ASN A 281 -9.35 -9.49 -17.85
CA ASN A 281 -10.31 -9.47 -16.75
C ASN A 281 -10.29 -8.11 -16.01
N PHE A 282 -9.69 -8.08 -14.82
CA PHE A 282 -9.59 -6.88 -13.99
C PHE A 282 -8.17 -6.26 -13.98
N LYS A 283 -7.22 -6.84 -14.72
CA LYS A 283 -5.80 -6.47 -14.69
C LYS A 283 -5.37 -5.80 -15.99
N TYR A 284 -4.87 -4.59 -15.88
CA TYR A 284 -4.26 -3.87 -16.99
C TYR A 284 -2.89 -4.46 -17.29
N ASN A 285 -2.62 -4.67 -18.58
CA ASN A 285 -1.32 -5.10 -19.04
C ASN A 285 -0.37 -3.89 -19.07
N HIS A 286 0.24 -3.58 -17.92
CA HIS A 286 1.08 -2.38 -17.76
C HIS A 286 2.28 -2.37 -18.73
N LYS A 287 2.82 -3.53 -19.09
CA LYS A 287 3.93 -3.64 -20.06
C LYS A 287 3.50 -3.22 -21.46
N ASN A 288 2.36 -3.70 -21.93
CA ASN A 288 1.78 -3.28 -23.21
C ASN A 288 1.47 -1.78 -23.19
N LEU A 289 0.86 -1.28 -22.11
CA LEU A 289 0.56 0.15 -21.93
C LEU A 289 1.81 1.03 -22.00
N LEU A 290 2.88 0.66 -21.31
CA LEU A 290 4.15 1.39 -21.30
C LEU A 290 4.82 1.38 -22.67
N THR A 291 4.85 0.22 -23.33
CA THR A 291 5.44 0.08 -24.67
C THR A 291 4.66 0.89 -25.70
N LEU A 292 3.33 0.88 -25.63
CA LEU A 292 2.47 1.71 -26.47
C LEU A 292 2.71 3.20 -26.22
N ALA A 293 2.72 3.64 -24.96
CA ALA A 293 2.96 5.03 -24.62
C ALA A 293 4.32 5.51 -25.13
N LYS A 294 5.37 4.70 -24.96
CA LYS A 294 6.70 4.97 -25.50
C LYS A 294 6.66 5.16 -27.02
N LYS A 295 6.05 4.23 -27.76
CA LYS A 295 5.96 4.29 -29.23
C LYS A 295 5.18 5.52 -29.72
N ILE A 296 4.06 5.84 -29.09
CA ILE A 296 3.26 7.03 -29.39
C ILE A 296 4.05 8.32 -29.15
N ILE A 297 4.78 8.41 -28.04
CA ILE A 297 5.57 9.61 -27.73
C ILE A 297 6.71 9.77 -28.74
N GLU A 298 7.46 8.71 -29.01
CA GLU A 298 8.62 8.73 -29.93
C GLU A 298 8.24 8.92 -31.40
N SER A 299 6.97 8.71 -31.78
CA SER A 299 6.51 8.99 -33.15
C SER A 299 6.18 10.46 -33.41
N HIS A 300 5.99 11.26 -32.36
CA HIS A 300 5.51 12.66 -32.48
C HIS A 300 6.47 13.71 -31.92
N LEU A 301 7.43 13.30 -31.10
CA LEU A 301 8.41 14.16 -30.44
C LEU A 301 9.82 13.64 -30.64
#